data_AF-A0A521VVZ9-F1
#
_entry.id   AF-A0A521VVZ9-F1
#
_cell.length_a   1.000
_cell.length_b   1.000
_cell.length_c   1.000
_cell.angle_alpha   90.00
_cell.angle_beta   90.00
_cell.angle_gamma   90.00
#
_symmetry.space_group_name_H-M   'P 1'
#
loop_
_entity.id
_entity.type
_entity.pdbx_description
1 polymer ?
#
loop_
_entity_poly.entity_id
_entity_poly.type
_entity_poly.pdbx_seq_one_letter_code
_entity_poly.pdbx_strand_id
1 'polypeptide(L)'
;MDRDNLPLLRVLEVSRDFDVSRPWLNRLLEGTQRQLLRAVDGVSLAVNRGETLALVGESGCGKSTVARLIVGLHAASQGRIEFDGIDLAAPGAQALRRRMQMIFQDPYASLNPRWRVRDIVAEPIRVLKLAASEHEVAARVAELLRQVGLVAEDGEKYPHEFSGGQRQRISIARALSGNPEFLVCDEPTSALDVSVQAQILNLMTDLQRGLGLTYLFISHNLAVVSHIADRVGVMYLGRLVELANAEDLFVQPLHPYTRMLLDAIPDLEMSGKARTPVAGEVPNPLDPPAGCAFHPRCPHANARCRRERPQVIVQGDAVVACHAVEERRL
;
A
#
# COMPACT_ATOMS: atom_id res chain seq x y z
N MET A 1 -23.51 -5.14 -19.35
CA MET A 1 -22.32 -4.37 -18.95
C MET A 1 -21.24 -5.38 -18.66
N ASP A 2 -20.20 -5.43 -19.49
CA ASP A 2 -19.09 -6.37 -19.28
C ASP A 2 -18.42 -6.08 -17.95
N ARG A 3 -18.41 -7.09 -17.07
CA ARG A 3 -17.70 -7.04 -15.79
C ARG A 3 -16.19 -6.84 -15.96
N ASP A 4 -15.67 -7.13 -17.15
CA ASP A 4 -14.25 -7.05 -17.47
C ASP A 4 -13.75 -5.61 -17.66
N ASN A 5 -14.64 -4.63 -17.81
CA ASN A 5 -14.25 -3.23 -18.01
C ASN A 5 -14.37 -2.36 -16.74
N LEU A 6 -14.68 -2.98 -15.59
CA LEU A 6 -14.72 -2.29 -14.29
C LEU A 6 -13.46 -2.62 -13.48
N PRO A 7 -12.90 -1.64 -12.75
CA PRO A 7 -11.79 -1.90 -11.85
C PRO A 7 -12.18 -2.91 -10.77
N LEU A 8 -11.23 -3.76 -10.37
CA LEU A 8 -11.43 -4.75 -9.31
C LEU A 8 -11.70 -4.09 -7.96
N LEU A 9 -10.97 -3.01 -7.68
CA LEU A 9 -11.11 -2.21 -6.47
C LEU A 9 -11.39 -0.75 -6.84
N ARG A 10 -12.37 -0.13 -6.18
CA ARG A 10 -12.55 1.33 -6.18
C ARG A 10 -12.61 1.86 -4.76
N VAL A 11 -11.82 2.89 -4.50
CA VAL A 11 -11.84 3.67 -3.26
C VAL A 11 -12.40 5.04 -3.65
N LEU A 12 -13.46 5.48 -2.98
CA LEU A 12 -14.21 6.68 -3.34
C LEU A 12 -14.29 7.63 -2.14
N GLU A 13 -13.54 8.73 -2.20
CA GLU A 13 -13.51 9.82 -1.22
C GLU A 13 -13.31 9.32 0.22
N VAL A 14 -12.49 8.28 0.39
CA VAL A 14 -12.33 7.63 1.68
C VAL A 14 -11.52 8.51 2.63
N SER A 15 -12.05 8.68 3.84
CA SER A 15 -11.36 9.39 4.92
C SER A 15 -11.35 8.55 6.19
N ARG A 16 -10.32 8.74 7.02
CA ARG A 16 -10.22 8.10 8.33
C ARG A 16 -9.56 9.02 9.34
N ASP A 17 -10.30 9.25 10.43
CA ASP A 17 -9.85 9.98 11.60
C ASP A 17 -9.56 9.00 12.74
N PHE A 18 -8.52 9.28 13.52
CA PHE A 18 -8.19 8.58 14.76
C PHE A 18 -8.24 9.55 15.94
N ASP A 19 -8.93 9.17 17.00
CA ASP A 19 -8.90 9.90 18.26
C ASP A 19 -7.61 9.54 19.00
N VAL A 20 -6.68 10.49 19.05
CA VAL A 20 -5.39 10.37 19.75
C VAL A 20 -5.39 11.19 21.05
N SER A 21 -6.58 11.57 21.51
CA SER A 21 -6.76 12.33 22.73
C SER A 21 -6.26 11.56 23.96
N ARG A 22 -5.77 12.32 24.95
CA ARG A 22 -5.58 11.78 26.30
C ARG A 22 -6.90 11.20 26.86
N PRO A 23 -6.82 10.24 27.80
CA PRO A 23 -7.99 9.71 28.48
C PRO A 23 -8.88 10.83 29.03
N TRP A 24 -10.19 10.58 29.06
CA TRP A 24 -11.20 11.61 29.34
C TRP A 24 -10.98 12.34 30.69
N LEU A 25 -10.53 11.61 31.72
CA LEU A 25 -10.21 12.16 33.05
C LEU A 25 -9.10 13.22 32.97
N ASN A 26 -8.02 12.93 32.25
CA ASN A 26 -6.91 13.87 32.08
C ASN A 26 -7.37 15.10 31.28
N ARG A 27 -8.23 14.92 30.27
CA ARG A 27 -8.77 16.04 29.48
C ARG A 27 -9.64 16.99 30.30
N LEU A 28 -10.43 16.46 31.24
CA LEU A 28 -11.25 17.26 32.15
C LEU A 28 -10.40 18.02 33.17
N LEU A 29 -9.38 17.37 33.73
CA LEU A 29 -8.48 17.99 34.72
C LEU A 29 -7.59 19.07 34.10
N GLU A 30 -7.09 18.84 32.87
CA GLU A 30 -6.16 19.74 32.18
C GLU A 30 -6.85 20.73 31.22
N GLY A 31 -8.17 20.63 31.03
CA GLY A 31 -8.93 21.48 30.11
C GLY A 31 -8.55 21.29 28.63
N THR A 32 -8.00 20.13 28.25
CA THR A 32 -7.50 19.87 26.89
C THR A 32 -8.58 19.32 25.96
N GLN A 33 -8.62 19.82 24.72
CA GLN A 33 -9.60 19.41 23.71
C GLN A 33 -9.27 18.04 23.10
N ARG A 34 -10.24 17.46 22.37
CA ARG A 34 -9.99 16.24 21.60
C ARG A 34 -8.97 16.53 20.50
N GLN A 35 -8.00 15.65 20.33
CA GLN A 35 -7.07 15.67 19.21
C GLN A 35 -7.44 14.56 18.23
N LEU A 36 -7.82 14.94 17.02
CA LEU A 36 -8.15 14.02 15.94
C LEU A 36 -7.03 14.04 14.91
N LEU A 37 -6.44 12.88 14.66
CA LEU A 37 -5.51 12.67 13.57
C LEU A 37 -6.28 12.25 12.32
N ARG A 38 -6.32 13.08 11.29
CA ARG A 38 -6.86 12.72 9.98
C ARG A 38 -5.80 11.98 9.17
N ALA A 39 -5.76 10.66 9.32
CA ALA A 39 -4.74 9.82 8.70
C ALA A 39 -4.97 9.58 7.20
N VAL A 40 -6.22 9.64 6.75
CA VAL A 40 -6.61 9.57 5.34
C VAL A 40 -7.68 10.64 5.08
N ASP A 41 -7.54 11.40 4.01
CA ASP A 41 -8.35 12.60 3.74
C ASP A 41 -8.82 12.65 2.28
N GLY A 42 -9.96 12.03 1.99
CA GLY A 42 -10.62 12.07 0.69
C GLY A 42 -9.79 11.36 -0.39
N VAL A 43 -9.29 10.17 -0.09
CA VAL A 43 -8.53 9.39 -1.08
C VAL A 43 -9.50 8.69 -2.03
N SER A 44 -9.29 8.92 -3.32
CA SER A 44 -9.99 8.27 -4.41
C SER A 44 -8.98 7.57 -5.33
N LEU A 45 -9.13 6.27 -5.56
CA LEU A 45 -8.27 5.48 -6.44
C LEU A 45 -9.01 4.26 -7.00
N ALA A 46 -8.47 3.67 -8.06
CA ALA A 46 -8.98 2.43 -8.64
C ALA A 46 -7.83 1.52 -9.07
N VAL A 47 -7.99 0.22 -8.88
CA VAL A 47 -7.04 -0.82 -9.28
C VAL A 47 -7.76 -1.77 -10.23
N ASN A 48 -7.22 -1.92 -11.45
CA ASN A 48 -7.75 -2.84 -12.45
C ASN A 48 -7.30 -4.28 -12.19
N ARG A 49 -7.99 -5.24 -12.78
CA ARG A 49 -7.63 -6.66 -12.65
C ARG A 49 -6.27 -6.91 -13.28
N GLY A 50 -5.42 -7.65 -12.58
CA GLY A 50 -4.07 -7.99 -13.03
C GLY A 50 -3.05 -6.85 -12.95
N GLU A 51 -3.45 -5.67 -12.46
CA GLU A 51 -2.59 -4.48 -12.32
C GLU A 51 -1.87 -4.49 -10.96
N THR A 52 -0.66 -3.94 -10.93
CA THR A 52 0.01 -3.46 -9.72
C THR A 52 -0.14 -1.95 -9.62
N LEU A 53 -1.01 -1.49 -8.71
CA LEU A 53 -1.02 -0.09 -8.28
C LEU A 53 -0.07 0.07 -7.08
N ALA A 54 0.98 0.87 -7.22
CA ALA A 54 1.83 1.24 -6.11
C ALA A 54 1.33 2.49 -5.37
N LEU A 55 1.41 2.49 -4.04
CA LEU A 55 1.24 3.67 -3.20
C LEU A 55 2.55 4.04 -2.53
N VAL A 56 2.99 5.28 -2.75
CA VAL A 56 4.30 5.78 -2.31
C VAL A 56 4.17 7.08 -1.54
N GLY A 57 5.20 7.41 -0.77
CA GLY A 57 5.27 8.64 0.03
C GLY A 57 6.09 8.45 1.29
N GLU A 58 6.41 9.54 1.98
CA GLU A 58 7.17 9.52 3.24
C GLU A 58 6.46 8.69 4.34
N SER A 59 7.23 8.27 5.35
CA SER A 59 6.67 7.54 6.50
C SER A 59 5.56 8.35 7.18
N GLY A 60 4.50 7.69 7.62
CA GLY A 60 3.36 8.35 8.29
C GLY A 60 2.37 9.10 7.38
N CYS A 61 2.53 9.08 6.05
CA CYS A 61 1.61 9.79 5.15
C CYS A 61 0.24 9.10 4.92
N GLY A 62 -0.04 7.95 5.55
CA GLY A 62 -1.35 7.28 5.51
C GLY A 62 -1.47 6.02 4.63
N LYS A 63 -0.40 5.58 3.95
CA LYS A 63 -0.40 4.40 3.05
C LYS A 63 -0.92 3.13 3.73
N SER A 64 -0.31 2.72 4.84
CA SER A 64 -0.72 1.54 5.59
C SER A 64 -2.13 1.67 6.17
N THR A 65 -2.60 2.90 6.45
CA THR A 65 -4.00 3.14 6.85
C THR A 65 -4.95 2.88 5.68
N VAL A 66 -4.63 3.33 4.46
CA VAL A 66 -5.40 3.01 3.25
C VAL A 66 -5.47 1.50 3.02
N ALA A 67 -4.34 0.79 3.12
CA ALA A 67 -4.30 -0.68 3.06
C ALA A 67 -5.27 -1.34 4.06
N ARG A 68 -5.18 -0.95 5.34
CA ARG A 68 -6.03 -1.49 6.43
C ARG A 68 -7.52 -1.19 6.25
N LEU A 69 -7.86 -0.05 5.66
CA LEU A 69 -9.24 0.29 5.29
C LEU A 69 -9.76 -0.66 4.19
N ILE A 70 -8.95 -0.90 3.16
CA ILE A 70 -9.31 -1.78 2.03
C ILE A 70 -9.56 -3.22 2.49
N VAL A 71 -8.69 -3.78 3.33
CA VAL A 71 -8.88 -5.16 3.85
C VAL A 71 -9.89 -5.24 5.00
N GLY A 72 -10.46 -4.11 5.45
CA GLY A 72 -11.47 -4.06 6.50
C GLY A 72 -10.95 -4.22 7.93
N LEU A 73 -9.65 -4.03 8.17
CA LEU A 73 -9.07 -3.94 9.51
C LEU A 73 -9.44 -2.62 10.21
N HIS A 74 -9.75 -1.59 9.42
CA HIS A 74 -10.35 -0.34 9.89
C HIS A 74 -11.61 -0.01 9.07
N ALA A 75 -12.59 0.64 9.70
CA ALA A 75 -13.74 1.18 9.01
C ALA A 75 -13.46 2.61 8.52
N ALA A 76 -13.92 2.97 7.33
CA ALA A 76 -13.86 4.34 6.85
C ALA A 76 -14.73 5.26 7.72
N SER A 77 -14.26 6.48 7.99
CA SER A 77 -15.08 7.52 8.63
C SER A 77 -16.03 8.16 7.61
N GLN A 78 -15.59 8.29 6.37
CA GLN A 78 -16.34 8.83 5.23
C GLN A 78 -15.91 8.12 3.94
N GLY A 79 -16.73 8.25 2.89
CA GLY A 79 -16.50 7.58 1.61
C GLY A 79 -16.88 6.10 1.64
N ARG A 80 -16.55 5.38 0.58
CA ARG A 80 -16.82 3.94 0.47
C ARG A 80 -15.74 3.22 -0.34
N ILE A 81 -15.66 1.90 -0.14
CA ILE A 81 -14.73 1.02 -0.84
C ILE A 81 -15.55 -0.06 -1.51
N GLU A 82 -15.42 -0.17 -2.83
CA GLU A 82 -16.11 -1.16 -3.64
C GLU A 82 -15.11 -2.20 -4.12
N PHE A 83 -15.47 -3.48 -4.02
CA PHE A 83 -14.73 -4.59 -4.60
C PHE A 83 -15.64 -5.34 -5.56
N ASP A 84 -15.22 -5.49 -6.81
CA ASP A 84 -16.02 -6.09 -7.88
C ASP A 84 -17.40 -5.40 -8.06
N GLY A 85 -17.41 -4.07 -7.90
CA GLY A 85 -18.61 -3.24 -7.96
C GLY A 85 -19.53 -3.32 -6.74
N ILE A 86 -19.15 -4.05 -5.68
CA ILE A 86 -19.94 -4.21 -4.46
C ILE A 86 -19.29 -3.45 -3.31
N ASP A 87 -20.05 -2.59 -2.63
CA ASP A 87 -19.58 -1.90 -1.42
C ASP A 87 -19.20 -2.90 -0.32
N LEU A 88 -17.98 -2.81 0.20
CA LEU A 88 -17.48 -3.67 1.26
C LEU A 88 -18.18 -3.44 2.61
N ALA A 89 -18.86 -2.31 2.80
CA ALA A 89 -19.69 -2.05 3.97
C ALA A 89 -21.10 -2.69 3.86
N ALA A 90 -21.49 -3.17 2.66
CA ALA A 90 -22.80 -3.77 2.46
C ALA A 90 -22.95 -5.11 3.20
N PRO A 91 -24.17 -5.46 3.66
CA PRO A 91 -24.46 -6.78 4.22
C PRO A 91 -24.05 -7.90 3.24
N GLY A 92 -23.34 -8.91 3.72
CA GLY A 92 -22.90 -10.05 2.90
C GLY A 92 -21.55 -9.88 2.19
N ALA A 93 -20.93 -8.68 2.22
CA ALA A 93 -19.61 -8.44 1.64
C ALA A 93 -18.46 -9.21 2.34
N GLN A 94 -18.74 -9.94 3.42
CA GLN A 94 -17.76 -10.80 4.11
C GLN A 94 -17.15 -11.86 3.18
N ALA A 95 -17.92 -12.36 2.21
CA ALA A 95 -17.42 -13.32 1.22
C ALA A 95 -16.38 -12.68 0.28
N LEU A 96 -16.55 -11.40 -0.06
CA LEU A 96 -15.62 -10.66 -0.91
C LEU A 96 -14.27 -10.43 -0.23
N ARG A 97 -14.29 -10.16 1.09
CA ARG A 97 -13.07 -10.02 1.89
C ARG A 97 -12.18 -11.27 1.85
N ARG A 98 -12.73 -12.45 1.60
CA ARG A 98 -11.95 -13.69 1.46
C ARG A 98 -11.07 -13.69 0.21
N ARG A 99 -11.49 -12.97 -0.84
CA ARG A 99 -10.76 -12.80 -2.11
C ARG A 99 -9.59 -11.80 -1.99
N MET A 100 -9.43 -11.18 -0.82
CA MET A 100 -8.42 -10.18 -0.51
C MET A 100 -7.52 -10.72 0.59
N GLN A 101 -6.20 -10.64 0.41
CA GLN A 101 -5.23 -11.05 1.44
C GLN A 101 -4.17 -9.95 1.63
N MET A 102 -3.50 -9.96 2.78
CA MET A 102 -2.50 -8.95 3.11
C MET A 102 -1.15 -9.60 3.43
N ILE A 103 -0.09 -9.06 2.84
CA ILE A 103 1.30 -9.32 3.21
C ILE A 103 1.75 -8.13 4.06
N PHE A 104 2.02 -8.39 5.34
CA PHE A 104 2.42 -7.37 6.31
C PHE A 104 3.91 -7.01 6.19
N GLN A 105 4.26 -5.79 6.63
CA GLN A 105 5.61 -5.21 6.61
C GLN A 105 6.66 -6.05 7.31
N ASP A 106 6.33 -6.61 8.49
CA ASP A 106 7.27 -7.44 9.24
C ASP A 106 6.91 -8.94 9.12
N PRO A 107 7.67 -9.72 8.34
CA PRO A 107 7.47 -11.16 8.29
C PRO A 107 7.74 -11.84 9.64
N TYR A 108 8.59 -11.27 10.51
CA TYR A 108 8.85 -11.82 11.84
C TYR A 108 7.63 -11.71 12.73
N ALA A 109 7.08 -10.51 12.90
CA ALA A 109 5.89 -10.30 13.74
C ALA A 109 4.62 -10.95 13.17
N SER A 110 4.55 -11.14 11.85
CA SER A 110 3.36 -11.72 11.22
C SER A 110 3.30 -13.24 11.31
N LEU A 111 4.41 -13.95 11.49
CA LEU A 111 4.45 -15.42 11.57
C LEU A 111 4.45 -15.86 13.03
N ASN A 112 3.55 -16.78 13.42
CA ASN A 112 3.54 -17.31 14.78
C ASN A 112 4.80 -18.18 15.02
N PRO A 113 5.73 -17.78 15.90
CA PRO A 113 7.01 -18.48 16.06
C PRO A 113 6.87 -19.86 16.69
N ARG A 114 5.72 -20.16 17.30
CA ARG A 114 5.43 -21.44 17.96
C ARG A 114 4.81 -22.47 17.02
N TRP A 115 4.44 -22.06 15.81
CA TRP A 115 3.83 -22.95 14.82
C TRP A 115 4.87 -23.38 13.79
N ARG A 116 4.69 -24.59 13.25
CA ARG A 116 5.47 -25.03 12.10
C ARG A 116 4.99 -24.29 10.85
N VAL A 117 5.87 -24.15 9.87
CA VAL A 117 5.54 -23.47 8.61
C VAL A 117 4.33 -24.09 7.93
N ARG A 118 4.20 -25.41 7.93
CA ARG A 118 3.02 -26.09 7.36
C ARG A 118 1.71 -25.63 7.99
N ASP A 119 1.71 -25.40 9.30
CA ASP A 119 0.49 -25.01 10.03
C ASP A 119 0.16 -23.54 9.80
N ILE A 120 1.18 -22.69 9.66
CA ILE A 120 1.02 -21.28 9.30
C ILE A 120 0.43 -21.13 7.90
N VAL A 121 0.95 -21.88 6.92
CA VAL A 121 0.46 -21.83 5.53
C VAL A 121 -0.92 -22.52 5.40
N ALA A 122 -1.18 -23.57 6.18
CA ALA A 122 -2.46 -24.27 6.20
C ALA A 122 -3.59 -23.48 6.85
N GLU A 123 -3.30 -22.55 7.76
CA GLU A 123 -4.31 -21.87 8.56
C GLU A 123 -5.39 -21.19 7.71
N PRO A 124 -5.08 -20.36 6.69
CA PRO A 124 -6.13 -19.76 5.86
C PRO A 124 -6.96 -20.81 5.10
N ILE A 125 -6.34 -21.90 4.62
CA ILE A 125 -7.04 -23.01 3.94
C ILE A 125 -8.10 -23.61 4.86
N ARG A 126 -7.73 -23.87 6.13
CA ARG A 126 -8.62 -24.45 7.15
C ARG A 126 -9.72 -23.47 7.55
N VAL A 127 -9.37 -22.21 7.84
CA VAL A 127 -10.31 -21.17 8.29
C VAL A 127 -11.34 -20.85 7.20
N LEU A 128 -10.90 -20.78 5.95
CA LEU A 128 -11.76 -20.50 4.80
C LEU A 128 -12.46 -21.74 4.24
N LYS A 129 -12.15 -22.94 4.78
CA LYS A 129 -12.69 -24.24 4.36
C LYS A 129 -12.49 -24.52 2.87
N LEU A 130 -11.26 -24.31 2.39
CA LEU A 130 -10.89 -24.43 0.97
C LEU A 130 -10.49 -25.85 0.55
N ALA A 131 -10.42 -26.79 1.48
CA ALA A 131 -10.07 -28.19 1.23
C ALA A 131 -11.03 -29.13 1.97
N ALA A 132 -11.27 -30.31 1.40
CA ALA A 132 -12.19 -31.30 1.95
C ALA A 132 -11.55 -32.22 2.99
N SER A 133 -10.22 -32.33 3.01
CA SER A 133 -9.48 -33.20 3.93
C SER A 133 -8.12 -32.63 4.32
N GLU A 134 -7.56 -33.09 5.45
CA GLU A 134 -6.20 -32.72 5.87
C GLU A 134 -5.13 -33.21 4.88
N HIS A 135 -5.41 -34.27 4.10
CA HIS A 135 -4.52 -34.71 3.04
C HIS A 135 -4.43 -33.67 1.90
N GLU A 136 -5.58 -33.11 1.49
CA GLU A 136 -5.62 -32.02 0.51
C GLU A 136 -4.96 -30.74 1.05
N VAL A 137 -5.16 -30.42 2.34
CA VAL A 137 -4.47 -29.29 2.98
C VAL A 137 -2.96 -29.47 2.90
N ALA A 138 -2.43 -30.64 3.27
CA ALA A 138 -1.00 -30.92 3.23
C ALA A 138 -0.43 -30.86 1.80
N ALA A 139 -1.15 -31.40 0.82
CA ALA A 139 -0.76 -31.33 -0.59
C ALA A 139 -0.70 -29.87 -1.10
N ARG A 140 -1.70 -29.06 -0.75
CA ARG A 140 -1.77 -27.65 -1.12
C ARG A 140 -0.66 -26.83 -0.46
N VAL A 141 -0.37 -27.07 0.82
CA VAL A 141 0.76 -26.44 1.52
C VAL A 141 2.08 -26.75 0.81
N ALA A 142 2.33 -28.02 0.47
CA ALA A 142 3.55 -28.41 -0.23
C ALA A 142 3.68 -27.74 -1.60
N GLU A 143 2.56 -27.58 -2.33
CA GLU A 143 2.52 -26.84 -3.59
C GLU A 143 2.85 -25.36 -3.39
N LEU A 144 2.22 -24.70 -2.43
CA LEU A 144 2.44 -23.28 -2.13
C LEU A 144 3.89 -22.99 -1.73
N LEU A 145 4.51 -23.88 -0.93
CA LEU A 145 5.93 -23.76 -0.58
C LEU A 145 6.81 -23.84 -1.83
N ARG A 146 6.54 -24.79 -2.74
CA ARG A 146 7.25 -24.90 -4.02
C ARG A 146 7.05 -23.67 -4.90
N GLN A 147 5.84 -23.13 -4.98
CA GLN A 147 5.54 -21.92 -5.77
C GLN A 147 6.36 -20.71 -5.31
N VAL A 148 6.65 -20.59 -4.01
CA VAL A 148 7.49 -19.51 -3.48
C VAL A 148 8.99 -19.85 -3.45
N GLY A 149 9.40 -20.96 -4.06
CA GLY A 149 10.81 -21.37 -4.16
C GLY A 149 11.39 -22.03 -2.91
N LEU A 150 10.53 -22.65 -2.07
CA LEU A 150 10.92 -23.49 -0.93
C LEU A 150 10.65 -24.96 -1.25
N VAL A 151 11.25 -25.87 -0.48
CA VAL A 151 10.94 -27.31 -0.61
C VAL A 151 9.78 -27.69 0.32
N ALA A 152 9.07 -28.79 0.04
CA ALA A 152 7.90 -29.16 0.84
C ALA A 152 8.26 -29.50 2.29
N GLU A 153 9.44 -30.08 2.47
CA GLU A 153 10.03 -30.49 3.75
C GLU A 153 10.31 -29.29 4.67
N ASP A 154 10.44 -28.08 4.10
CA ASP A 154 10.54 -26.84 4.88
C ASP A 154 9.28 -26.59 5.72
N GLY A 155 8.14 -27.20 5.36
CA GLY A 155 6.91 -27.16 6.15
C GLY A 155 7.06 -27.70 7.57
N GLU A 156 8.03 -28.59 7.82
CA GLU A 156 8.29 -29.14 9.16
C GLU A 156 9.06 -28.19 10.07
N LYS A 157 9.74 -27.19 9.51
CA LYS A 157 10.56 -26.24 10.27
C LYS A 157 9.70 -25.16 10.92
N TYR A 158 10.28 -24.47 11.89
CA TYR A 158 9.73 -23.27 12.52
C TYR A 158 10.26 -22.00 11.83
N PRO A 159 9.53 -20.87 11.89
CA PRO A 159 9.95 -19.62 11.26
C PRO A 159 11.36 -19.15 11.64
N HIS A 160 11.80 -19.40 12.87
CA HIS A 160 13.10 -18.94 13.35
C HIS A 160 14.30 -19.64 12.66
N GLU A 161 14.06 -20.76 11.97
CA GLU A 161 15.07 -21.53 11.23
C GLU A 161 15.32 -21.00 9.82
N PHE A 162 14.62 -19.94 9.39
CA PHE A 162 14.69 -19.36 8.06
C PHE A 162 15.35 -17.97 8.04
N SER A 163 15.98 -17.64 6.92
CA SER A 163 16.45 -16.28 6.61
C SER A 163 15.28 -15.29 6.44
N GLY A 164 15.56 -13.98 6.48
CA GLY A 164 14.54 -12.95 6.27
C GLY A 164 13.78 -13.13 4.94
N GLY A 165 14.50 -13.37 3.84
CA GLY A 165 13.90 -13.61 2.52
C GLY A 165 13.05 -14.89 2.47
N GLN A 166 13.49 -15.97 3.12
CA GLN A 166 12.71 -17.20 3.20
C GLN A 166 11.44 -17.02 4.04
N ARG A 167 11.50 -16.25 5.14
CA ARG A 167 10.29 -15.89 5.90
C ARG A 167 9.33 -15.03 5.09
N GLN A 168 9.85 -14.14 4.26
CA GLN A 168 9.00 -13.37 3.35
C GLN A 168 8.29 -14.29 2.34
N ARG A 169 9.00 -15.27 1.77
CA ARG A 169 8.41 -16.31 0.91
C ARG A 169 7.32 -17.09 1.64
N ILE A 170 7.52 -17.47 2.91
CA ILE A 170 6.50 -18.13 3.74
C ILE A 170 5.28 -17.21 3.96
N SER A 171 5.50 -15.92 4.22
CA SER A 171 4.41 -14.94 4.37
C SER A 171 3.60 -14.80 3.08
N ILE A 172 4.25 -14.78 1.91
CA ILE A 172 3.61 -14.80 0.59
C ILE A 172 2.82 -16.10 0.40
N ALA A 173 3.41 -17.27 0.68
CA ALA A 173 2.72 -18.56 0.55
C ALA A 173 1.46 -18.64 1.42
N ARG A 174 1.53 -18.12 2.66
CA ARG A 174 0.36 -18.00 3.54
C ARG A 174 -0.71 -17.08 2.92
N ALA A 175 -0.33 -15.92 2.39
CA ALA A 175 -1.29 -15.01 1.78
C ALA A 175 -1.96 -15.64 0.53
N LEU A 176 -1.21 -16.40 -0.26
CA LEU A 176 -1.72 -17.13 -1.42
C LEU A 176 -2.63 -18.32 -1.06
N SER A 177 -2.49 -18.88 0.14
CA SER A 177 -3.25 -20.07 0.53
C SER A 177 -4.75 -19.84 0.65
N GLY A 178 -5.18 -18.58 0.76
CA GLY A 178 -6.58 -18.16 0.68
C GLY A 178 -7.16 -18.08 -0.73
N ASN A 179 -6.38 -18.42 -1.77
CA ASN A 179 -6.72 -18.23 -3.20
C ASN A 179 -7.24 -16.81 -3.50
N PRO A 180 -6.47 -15.75 -3.16
CA PRO A 180 -6.89 -14.37 -3.40
C PRO A 180 -6.88 -14.00 -4.89
N GLU A 181 -7.71 -13.02 -5.24
CA GLU A 181 -7.59 -12.27 -6.50
C GLU A 181 -6.85 -10.94 -6.29
N PHE A 182 -6.84 -10.43 -5.05
CA PHE A 182 -6.26 -9.15 -4.69
C PHE A 182 -5.35 -9.27 -3.48
N LEU A 183 -4.12 -8.78 -3.60
CA LEU A 183 -3.14 -8.77 -2.52
C LEU A 183 -2.73 -7.34 -2.18
N VAL A 184 -2.80 -7.01 -0.89
CA VAL A 184 -2.23 -5.78 -0.33
C VAL A 184 -0.85 -6.10 0.22
N CYS A 185 0.18 -5.45 -0.32
CA CYS A 185 1.57 -5.67 0.08
C CYS A 185 2.07 -4.42 0.80
N ASP A 186 2.08 -4.45 2.14
CA ASP A 186 2.52 -3.32 2.96
C ASP A 186 4.02 -3.43 3.23
N GLU A 187 4.84 -2.73 2.45
CA GLU A 187 6.31 -2.77 2.51
C GLU A 187 6.90 -4.20 2.53
N PRO A 188 6.59 -5.06 1.54
CA PRO A 188 6.94 -6.48 1.57
C PRO A 188 8.45 -6.77 1.50
N THR A 189 9.29 -5.75 1.28
CA THR A 189 10.72 -5.88 1.05
C THR A 189 11.57 -5.01 1.98
N SER A 190 10.98 -4.18 2.85
CA SER A 190 11.72 -3.13 3.57
C SER A 190 12.76 -3.65 4.57
N ALA A 191 12.57 -4.85 5.12
CA ALA A 191 13.51 -5.48 6.07
C ALA A 191 14.57 -6.39 5.41
N LEU A 192 14.69 -6.38 4.07
CA LEU A 192 15.53 -7.30 3.31
C LEU A 192 16.71 -6.58 2.66
N ASP A 193 17.83 -7.29 2.47
CA ASP A 193 18.96 -6.79 1.69
C ASP A 193 18.60 -6.66 0.20
N VAL A 194 19.29 -5.76 -0.51
CA VAL A 194 18.98 -5.39 -1.91
C VAL A 194 18.90 -6.60 -2.84
N SER A 195 19.77 -7.60 -2.66
CA SER A 195 19.78 -8.80 -3.52
C SER A 195 18.54 -9.68 -3.29
N VAL A 196 18.14 -9.85 -2.03
CA VAL A 196 16.93 -10.59 -1.66
C VAL A 196 15.68 -9.81 -2.04
N GLN A 197 15.68 -8.48 -1.91
CA GLN A 197 14.57 -7.63 -2.37
C GLN A 197 14.26 -7.91 -3.84
N ALA A 198 15.27 -7.87 -4.71
CA ALA A 198 15.11 -8.15 -6.14
C ALA A 198 14.53 -9.55 -6.40
N GLN A 199 14.99 -10.57 -5.67
CA GLN A 199 14.45 -11.92 -5.79
C GLN A 199 12.97 -12.02 -5.38
N ILE A 200 12.57 -11.30 -4.34
CA ILE A 200 11.17 -11.27 -3.90
C ILE A 200 10.29 -10.53 -4.91
N LEU A 201 10.77 -9.41 -5.48
CA LEU A 201 10.04 -8.68 -6.51
C LEU A 201 9.83 -9.53 -7.76
N ASN A 202 10.87 -10.23 -8.23
CA ASN A 202 10.74 -11.15 -9.36
C ASN A 202 9.74 -12.27 -9.09
N LEU A 203 9.80 -12.88 -7.88
CA LEU A 203 8.81 -13.87 -7.46
C LEU A 203 7.38 -13.30 -7.52
N MET A 204 7.17 -12.08 -7.01
CA MET A 204 5.84 -11.46 -7.03
C MET A 204 5.37 -11.20 -8.46
N THR A 205 6.23 -10.71 -9.35
CA THR A 205 5.90 -10.52 -10.77
C THR A 205 5.53 -11.84 -11.45
N ASP A 206 6.26 -12.92 -11.16
CA ASP A 206 5.97 -14.25 -11.71
C ASP A 206 4.63 -14.79 -11.19
N LEU A 207 4.34 -14.61 -9.89
CA LEU A 207 3.06 -14.97 -9.29
C LEU A 207 1.91 -14.15 -9.88
N GLN A 208 2.10 -12.86 -10.11
CA GLN A 208 1.12 -11.98 -10.74
C GLN A 208 0.72 -12.51 -12.11
N ARG A 209 1.71 -12.80 -12.97
CA ARG A 209 1.50 -13.31 -14.33
C ARG A 209 0.91 -14.73 -14.33
N GLY A 210 1.42 -15.60 -13.46
CA GLY A 210 1.01 -17.00 -13.41
C GLY A 210 -0.38 -17.24 -12.81
N LEU A 211 -0.80 -16.38 -11.87
CA LEU A 211 -2.06 -16.54 -11.13
C LEU A 211 -3.09 -15.43 -11.42
N GLY A 212 -2.75 -14.44 -12.25
CA GLY A 212 -3.63 -13.30 -12.55
C GLY A 212 -3.91 -12.41 -11.34
N LEU A 213 -2.96 -12.29 -10.42
CA LEU A 213 -3.15 -11.53 -9.18
C LEU A 213 -3.17 -10.03 -9.46
N THR A 214 -3.91 -9.31 -8.62
CA THR A 214 -3.94 -7.85 -8.61
C THR A 214 -3.28 -7.33 -7.34
N TYR A 215 -2.39 -6.33 -7.45
CA TYR A 215 -1.62 -5.83 -6.31
C TYR A 215 -1.93 -4.37 -5.97
N LEU A 216 -2.06 -4.12 -4.67
CA LEU A 216 -1.81 -2.82 -4.08
C LEU A 216 -0.46 -2.88 -3.35
N PHE A 217 0.55 -2.26 -3.94
CA PHE A 217 1.93 -2.34 -3.47
C PHE A 217 2.34 -1.06 -2.73
N ILE A 218 2.55 -1.14 -1.42
CA ILE A 218 2.99 0.00 -0.62
C ILE A 218 4.49 -0.05 -0.43
N SER A 219 5.17 1.06 -0.73
CA SER A 219 6.60 1.21 -0.51
C SER A 219 6.95 2.67 -0.25
N HIS A 220 8.01 2.91 0.51
CA HIS A 220 8.66 4.22 0.58
C HIS A 220 9.86 4.32 -0.38
N ASN A 221 10.29 3.21 -1.00
CA ASN A 221 11.38 3.16 -1.95
C ASN A 221 10.84 3.15 -3.38
N LEU A 222 11.01 4.27 -4.09
CA LEU A 222 10.59 4.46 -5.47
C LEU A 222 11.40 3.60 -6.47
N ALA A 223 12.65 3.24 -6.17
CA ALA A 223 13.43 2.33 -7.02
C ALA A 223 12.86 0.90 -7.03
N VAL A 224 12.27 0.46 -5.92
CA VAL A 224 11.53 -0.82 -5.87
C VAL A 224 10.25 -0.73 -6.70
N VAL A 225 9.58 0.43 -6.65
CA VAL A 225 8.30 0.67 -7.32
C VAL A 225 8.45 0.65 -8.83
N SER A 226 9.53 1.22 -9.38
CA SER A 226 9.80 1.23 -10.82
C SER A 226 9.98 -0.16 -11.43
N HIS A 227 10.21 -1.20 -10.62
CA HIS A 227 10.38 -2.57 -11.10
C HIS A 227 9.09 -3.40 -11.17
N ILE A 228 8.02 -3.00 -10.46
CA ILE A 228 6.83 -3.84 -10.28
C ILE A 228 5.50 -3.12 -10.57
N ALA A 229 5.47 -1.79 -10.52
CA ALA A 229 4.23 -1.04 -10.62
C ALA A 229 3.86 -0.70 -12.07
N ASP A 230 2.59 -0.88 -12.41
CA ASP A 230 2.01 -0.36 -13.66
C ASP A 230 1.62 1.11 -13.49
N ARG A 231 1.05 1.44 -12.32
CA ARG A 231 0.64 2.79 -11.93
C ARG A 231 1.14 3.13 -10.54
N VAL A 232 1.40 4.42 -10.30
CA VAL A 232 1.95 4.91 -9.03
C VAL A 232 1.10 6.05 -8.51
N GLY A 233 0.57 5.88 -7.30
CA GLY A 233 -0.12 6.90 -6.51
C GLY A 233 0.79 7.45 -5.41
N VAL A 234 1.03 8.76 -5.43
CA VAL A 234 1.86 9.46 -4.45
C VAL A 234 0.97 10.05 -3.37
N MET A 235 1.25 9.70 -2.11
CA MET A 235 0.54 10.18 -0.94
C MET A 235 1.36 11.17 -0.11
N TYR A 236 0.71 12.25 0.32
CA TYR A 236 1.27 13.23 1.24
C TYR A 236 0.24 13.64 2.29
N LEU A 237 0.59 13.50 3.58
CA LEU A 237 -0.27 13.85 4.73
C LEU A 237 -1.73 13.41 4.57
N GLY A 238 -1.94 12.12 4.30
CA GLY A 238 -3.25 11.48 4.19
C GLY A 238 -3.97 11.67 2.86
N ARG A 239 -3.38 12.38 1.90
CA ARG A 239 -4.00 12.70 0.59
C ARG A 239 -3.23 12.08 -0.55
N LEU A 240 -3.94 11.67 -1.59
CA LEU A 240 -3.36 11.34 -2.89
C LEU A 240 -3.07 12.66 -3.63
N VAL A 241 -1.80 12.96 -3.89
CA VAL A 241 -1.39 14.22 -4.52
C VAL A 241 -1.11 14.06 -6.01
N GLU A 242 -0.78 12.85 -6.45
CA GLU A 242 -0.54 12.50 -7.85
C GLU A 242 -0.82 11.02 -8.06
N LEU A 243 -1.38 10.64 -9.20
CA LEU A 243 -1.56 9.26 -9.63
C LEU A 243 -1.43 9.20 -11.15
N ALA A 244 -0.49 8.41 -11.65
CA ALA A 244 -0.17 8.30 -13.07
C ALA A 244 0.35 6.89 -13.40
N ASN A 245 0.54 6.61 -14.70
CA ASN A 245 1.34 5.46 -15.14
C ASN A 245 2.74 5.56 -14.56
N ALA A 246 3.35 4.42 -14.23
CA ALA A 246 4.69 4.41 -13.64
C ALA A 246 5.68 5.13 -14.55
N GLU A 247 5.72 4.77 -15.84
CA GLU A 247 6.62 5.37 -16.84
C GLU A 247 6.51 6.91 -16.86
N ASP A 248 5.29 7.42 -17.00
CA ASP A 248 5.03 8.87 -17.04
C ASP A 248 5.43 9.55 -15.73
N LEU A 249 5.16 8.92 -14.58
CA LEU A 249 5.50 9.51 -13.28
C LEU A 249 7.01 9.61 -13.04
N PHE A 250 7.78 8.60 -13.49
CA PHE A 250 9.23 8.60 -13.34
C PHE A 250 9.93 9.57 -14.31
N VAL A 251 9.36 9.78 -15.50
CA VAL A 251 9.95 10.65 -16.53
C VAL A 251 9.45 12.10 -16.42
N GLN A 252 8.16 12.30 -16.18
CA GLN A 252 7.50 13.60 -16.16
C GLN A 252 6.58 13.78 -14.93
N PRO A 253 7.12 13.72 -13.70
CA PRO A 253 6.34 13.97 -12.49
C PRO A 253 5.71 15.37 -12.50
N LEU A 254 4.41 15.43 -12.24
CA LEU A 254 3.63 16.67 -12.25
C LEU A 254 3.74 17.41 -10.91
N HIS A 255 3.55 16.72 -9.79
CA HIS A 255 3.50 17.37 -8.49
C HIS A 255 4.91 17.69 -7.96
N PRO A 256 5.19 18.91 -7.44
CA PRO A 256 6.51 19.26 -6.91
C PRO A 256 7.03 18.33 -5.80
N TYR A 257 6.13 17.75 -5.00
CA TYR A 257 6.47 16.70 -4.03
C TYR A 257 7.01 15.44 -4.71
N THR A 258 6.36 14.98 -5.79
CA THR A 258 6.80 13.79 -6.55
C THR A 258 8.16 14.03 -7.18
N ARG A 259 8.36 15.21 -7.80
CA ARG A 259 9.68 15.68 -8.28
C ARG A 259 10.74 15.58 -7.19
N MET A 260 10.45 16.14 -6.01
CA MET A 260 11.36 16.13 -4.87
C MET A 260 11.67 14.71 -4.36
N LEU A 261 10.70 13.78 -4.37
CA LEU A 261 10.94 12.39 -3.99
C LEU A 261 11.85 11.68 -5.02
N LEU A 262 11.64 11.92 -6.31
CA LEU A 262 12.43 11.33 -7.39
C LEU A 262 13.86 11.89 -7.42
N ASP A 263 14.04 13.19 -7.20
CA ASP A 263 15.36 13.85 -7.13
C ASP A 263 16.22 13.34 -5.95
N ALA A 264 15.60 12.74 -4.95
CA ALA A 264 16.30 12.12 -3.82
C ALA A 264 16.82 10.70 -4.13
N ILE A 265 16.35 10.07 -5.20
CA ILE A 265 16.76 8.73 -5.61
C ILE A 265 18.12 8.83 -6.30
N PRO A 266 19.12 8.00 -5.92
CA PRO A 266 20.36 7.92 -6.67
C PRO A 266 20.09 7.46 -8.10
N ASP A 267 20.68 8.17 -9.07
CA ASP A 267 20.55 7.85 -10.49
C ASP A 267 21.03 6.41 -10.75
N LEU A 268 20.13 5.58 -11.30
CA LEU A 268 20.42 4.19 -11.66
C LEU A 268 21.47 4.12 -12.80
N GLU A 269 21.57 5.17 -13.63
CA GLU A 269 22.55 5.25 -14.72
C GLU A 269 23.94 5.75 -14.26
N MET A 270 24.12 6.06 -12.97
CA MET A 270 25.35 6.66 -12.43
C MET A 270 25.81 7.92 -13.21
N SER A 271 24.89 8.75 -13.70
CA SER A 271 25.22 9.97 -14.46
C SER A 271 25.95 11.06 -13.64
N GLY A 272 26.08 10.87 -12.32
CA GLY A 272 26.73 11.82 -11.43
C GLY A 272 25.85 13.01 -11.03
N LYS A 273 24.54 12.96 -11.28
CA LYS A 273 23.59 14.00 -10.82
C LYS A 273 23.67 14.16 -9.29
N ALA A 274 23.95 15.39 -8.83
CA ALA A 274 24.06 15.69 -7.41
C ALA A 274 22.69 15.54 -6.73
N ARG A 275 22.67 14.82 -5.60
CA ARG A 275 21.46 14.64 -4.78
C ARG A 275 21.01 16.00 -4.26
N THR A 276 19.75 16.36 -4.48
CA THR A 276 19.15 17.46 -3.74
C THR A 276 18.42 16.85 -2.54
N PRO A 277 18.93 17.00 -1.31
CA PRO A 277 18.25 16.48 -0.14
C PRO A 277 16.86 17.11 -0.05
N VAL A 278 15.90 16.28 0.32
CA VAL A 278 14.52 16.67 0.59
C VAL A 278 14.52 17.82 1.60
N ALA A 279 14.08 19.01 1.17
CA ALA A 279 14.12 20.21 2.00
C ALA A 279 12.93 20.28 2.97
N GLY A 280 13.22 20.67 4.21
CA GLY A 280 12.23 20.92 5.27
C GLY A 280 11.70 19.66 5.96
N GLU A 281 11.24 19.82 7.20
CA GLU A 281 10.62 18.74 7.98
C GLU A 281 9.18 18.49 7.52
N VAL A 282 8.74 17.23 7.62
CA VAL A 282 7.33 16.87 7.38
C VAL A 282 6.47 17.59 8.44
N PRO A 283 5.45 18.37 8.05
CA PRO A 283 4.55 19.01 9.00
C PRO A 283 3.87 18.00 9.91
N ASN A 284 3.55 18.42 11.14
CA ASN A 284 2.84 17.57 12.10
C ASN A 284 1.45 17.20 11.55
N PRO A 285 1.13 15.91 11.37
CA PRO A 285 -0.19 15.47 10.90
C PRO A 285 -1.35 15.86 11.83
N LEU A 286 -1.08 16.17 13.10
CA LEU A 286 -2.08 16.65 14.07
C LEU A 286 -2.45 18.13 13.88
N ASP A 287 -1.59 18.90 13.23
CA ASP A 287 -1.81 20.31 12.92
C ASP A 287 -1.30 20.60 11.49
N PRO A 288 -1.99 20.06 10.47
CA PRO A 288 -1.53 20.18 9.10
C PRO A 288 -1.68 21.63 8.62
N PRO A 289 -0.75 22.12 7.78
CA PRO A 289 -0.79 23.47 7.28
C PRO A 289 -2.04 23.71 6.41
N ALA A 290 -2.59 24.92 6.47
CA ALA A 290 -3.76 25.32 5.71
C ALA A 290 -3.52 25.27 4.18
N GLY A 291 -4.61 25.08 3.43
CA GLY A 291 -4.58 24.99 1.96
C GLY A 291 -3.91 23.72 1.43
N CYS A 292 -2.86 23.89 0.62
CA CYS A 292 -2.01 22.81 0.15
C CYS A 292 -1.07 22.38 1.27
N ALA A 293 -1.16 21.12 1.71
CA ALA A 293 -0.37 20.61 2.81
C ALA A 293 1.15 20.66 2.56
N PHE A 294 1.56 20.63 1.28
CA PHE A 294 2.97 20.65 0.87
C PHE A 294 3.54 22.07 0.71
N HIS A 295 2.72 23.13 0.80
CA HIS A 295 3.19 24.50 0.55
C HIS A 295 4.38 24.97 1.40
N PRO A 296 4.59 24.50 2.66
CA PRO A 296 5.75 24.93 3.44
C PRO A 296 7.10 24.44 2.89
N ARG A 297 7.08 23.37 2.08
CA ARG A 297 8.26 22.72 1.49
C ARG A 297 8.32 22.90 -0.03
N CYS A 298 7.24 23.37 -0.66
CA CYS A 298 7.14 23.49 -2.10
C CYS A 298 7.90 24.73 -2.61
N PRO A 299 8.90 24.59 -3.51
CA PRO A 299 9.61 25.72 -4.09
C PRO A 299 8.73 26.57 -5.02
N HIS A 300 7.57 26.07 -5.42
CA HIS A 300 6.60 26.74 -6.28
C HIS A 300 5.35 27.22 -5.52
N ALA A 301 5.40 27.32 -4.18
CA ALA A 301 4.26 27.78 -3.38
C ALA A 301 3.94 29.26 -3.61
N ASN A 302 2.66 29.59 -3.80
CA ASN A 302 2.16 30.96 -3.89
C ASN A 302 1.13 31.25 -2.77
N ALA A 303 0.52 32.44 -2.81
CA ALA A 303 -0.49 32.84 -1.81
C ALA A 303 -1.73 31.92 -1.81
N ARG A 304 -2.15 31.41 -2.98
CA ARG A 304 -3.29 30.49 -3.12
C ARG A 304 -3.00 29.17 -2.42
N CYS A 305 -1.78 28.62 -2.58
CA CYS A 305 -1.35 27.39 -1.89
C CYS A 305 -1.49 27.45 -0.36
N ARG A 306 -1.37 28.64 0.24
CA ARG A 306 -1.48 28.82 1.71
C ARG A 306 -2.93 28.90 2.21
N ARG A 307 -3.88 29.20 1.32
CA ARG A 307 -5.27 29.51 1.66
C ARG A 307 -6.26 28.46 1.17
N GLU A 308 -5.96 27.86 0.02
CA GLU A 308 -6.88 26.99 -0.69
C GLU A 308 -6.25 25.61 -0.88
N ARG A 309 -7.05 24.58 -0.61
CA ARG A 309 -6.69 23.19 -0.90
C ARG A 309 -6.80 22.96 -2.41
N PRO A 310 -5.75 22.45 -3.08
CA PRO A 310 -5.84 22.13 -4.49
C PRO A 310 -6.85 21.00 -4.71
N GLN A 311 -7.73 21.18 -5.70
CA GLN A 311 -8.63 20.14 -6.17
C GLN A 311 -7.86 19.15 -7.06
N VAL A 312 -8.35 17.93 -7.14
CA VAL A 312 -7.83 16.94 -8.07
C VAL A 312 -8.23 17.35 -9.49
N ILE A 313 -7.24 17.48 -10.37
CA ILE A 313 -7.44 17.74 -11.80
C ILE A 313 -6.88 16.58 -12.62
N VAL A 314 -7.42 16.39 -13.81
CA VAL A 314 -6.92 15.42 -14.81
C VAL A 314 -5.97 16.14 -15.76
N GLN A 315 -4.78 15.59 -15.95
CA GLN A 315 -3.74 16.11 -16.84
C GLN A 315 -3.23 14.96 -17.71
N GLY A 316 -3.75 14.82 -18.93
CA GLY A 316 -3.53 13.61 -19.73
C GLY A 316 -4.17 12.40 -19.04
N ASP A 317 -3.40 11.32 -18.88
CA ASP A 317 -3.81 10.10 -18.16
C ASP A 317 -3.47 10.15 -16.65
N ALA A 318 -2.83 11.24 -16.20
CA ALA A 318 -2.50 11.46 -14.80
C ALA A 318 -3.59 12.27 -14.09
N VAL A 319 -3.71 12.06 -12.79
CA VAL A 319 -4.46 12.94 -11.88
C VAL A 319 -3.52 13.57 -10.88
N VAL A 320 -3.70 14.85 -10.60
CA VAL A 320 -2.81 15.62 -9.71
C VAL A 320 -3.61 16.65 -8.92
N ALA A 321 -3.24 16.86 -7.67
CA ALA A 321 -3.81 17.90 -6.81
C ALA A 321 -2.78 19.02 -6.59
N CYS A 322 -2.64 19.93 -7.56
CA CYS A 322 -1.66 21.01 -7.48
C CYS A 322 -2.09 22.29 -8.20
N HIS A 323 -2.13 23.41 -7.47
CA HIS A 323 -2.37 24.75 -8.05
C HIS A 323 -1.31 25.14 -9.09
N ALA A 324 -0.06 24.71 -8.92
CA ALA A 324 1.02 25.07 -9.84
C ALA A 324 0.88 24.39 -11.21
N VAL A 325 0.32 23.18 -11.25
CA VAL A 325 -0.02 22.49 -12.50
C VAL A 325 -1.23 23.17 -13.14
N GLU A 326 -2.29 23.43 -12.37
CA GLU A 326 -3.51 24.12 -12.84
C GLU A 326 -3.18 25.49 -13.46
N GLU A 327 -2.31 26.26 -12.81
CA GLU A 327 -1.90 27.61 -13.21
C GLU A 327 -0.76 27.62 -14.24
N ARG A 328 -0.28 26.45 -14.69
CA ARG A 328 0.83 26.27 -15.65
C ARG A 328 2.11 27.02 -15.26
N ARG A 329 2.51 26.88 -13.99
CA ARG A 329 3.73 27.48 -13.41
C ARG A 329 4.92 26.51 -13.35
N LEU A 330 4.76 25.27 -13.81
CA LEU A 330 5.72 24.16 -13.70
C LEU A 330 6.23 23.68 -15.04
#